data_AF-A0A2V9G9I3-F1
#
_entry.id   AF-A0A2V9G9I3-F1
#
_cell.length_a   1.000
_cell.length_b   1.000
_cell.length_c   1.000
_cell.angle_alpha   90.00
_cell.angle_beta   90.00
_cell.angle_gamma   90.00
#
_symmetry.space_group_name_H-M   'P 1'
#
loop_
_entity.id
_entity.type
_entity.pdbx_description
1 polymer ?
#
loop_
_entity_poly.entity_id
_entity_poly.type
_entity_poly.pdbx_seq_one_letter_code
_entity_poly.pdbx_strand_id
1 'polypeptide(L)'
;MYIRQSRRTYKGKTYTNHLLVESVQTAKGPRQRTICSLGSLEPAPAEDWLGLAHKLQSALQGQESLSGSSTEIQEWVEKARNKKKSTGSDGDRSTVTVEPDRVQVEQAREAGPVHVGHQLWGQLGMNRILQEAGLSARACRLTEVMTLNRLICPSSEHAMPDWIRRTALGDILQEDFSELADEALYRNLDRLHPNREAIERALAEKEKTLFNLDDTVYLYDLTSTYFEGQAKANPQAKRGYSR
;
A
#
# COMPACT_ATOMS: atom_id res chain seq x y z
N MET A 1 -11.83 -3.73 -21.53
CA MET A 1 -12.74 -4.38 -22.50
C MET A 1 -13.93 -3.45 -22.74
N TYR A 2 -14.73 -3.62 -23.81
CA TYR A 2 -15.94 -2.82 -24.01
C TYR A 2 -17.04 -3.63 -24.72
N ILE A 3 -18.28 -3.17 -24.61
CA ILE A 3 -19.45 -3.78 -25.27
C ILE A 3 -19.73 -3.03 -26.58
N ARG A 4 -19.90 -3.78 -27.67
CA ARG A 4 -20.25 -3.24 -28.98
C ARG A 4 -21.60 -3.77 -29.45
N GLN A 5 -22.49 -2.87 -29.85
CA GLN A 5 -23.74 -3.24 -30.50
C GLN A 5 -23.50 -3.68 -31.95
N SER A 6 -24.14 -4.77 -32.37
CA SER A 6 -24.14 -5.31 -33.72
C SER A 6 -25.58 -5.53 -34.16
N ARG A 7 -25.96 -5.00 -35.34
CA ARG A 7 -27.30 -5.17 -35.92
C ARG A 7 -27.23 -6.10 -37.12
N ARG A 8 -28.18 -7.04 -37.23
CA ARG A 8 -28.32 -7.93 -38.39
C ARG A 8 -29.77 -7.98 -38.83
N THR A 9 -30.01 -7.74 -40.12
CA THR A 9 -31.35 -7.87 -40.71
C THR A 9 -31.48 -9.24 -41.37
N TYR A 10 -32.53 -9.98 -41.02
CA TYR A 10 -32.83 -11.28 -41.61
C TYR A 10 -34.35 -11.44 -41.81
N LYS A 11 -34.77 -11.82 -43.03
CA LYS A 11 -36.19 -11.99 -43.41
C LYS A 11 -37.08 -10.81 -42.99
N GLY A 12 -36.59 -9.58 -43.18
CA GLY A 12 -37.32 -8.35 -42.86
C GLY A 12 -37.36 -7.95 -41.38
N LYS A 13 -36.76 -8.73 -40.46
CA LYS A 13 -36.64 -8.39 -39.03
C LYS A 13 -35.21 -7.98 -38.69
N THR A 14 -35.06 -6.89 -37.94
CA THR A 14 -33.76 -6.39 -37.44
C THR A 14 -33.51 -6.95 -36.06
N TYR A 15 -32.39 -7.65 -35.89
CA TYR A 15 -31.94 -8.21 -34.61
C TYR A 15 -30.76 -7.38 -34.08
N THR A 16 -30.88 -6.95 -32.82
CA THR A 16 -29.81 -6.30 -32.07
C THR A 16 -29.09 -7.33 -31.21
N ASN A 17 -27.77 -7.35 -31.27
CA ASN A 17 -26.93 -8.20 -30.42
C ASN A 17 -25.76 -7.37 -29.85
N HIS A 18 -25.31 -7.71 -28.65
CA HIS A 18 -24.20 -7.05 -27.97
C HIS A 18 -23.03 -8.02 -27.85
N LEU A 19 -21.84 -7.54 -28.18
CA LEU A 19 -20.62 -8.33 -28.18
C LEU A 19 -19.63 -7.75 -27.17
N LEU A 20 -19.03 -8.61 -26.34
CA LEU A 20 -17.88 -8.22 -25.52
C LEU A 20 -16.61 -8.28 -26.37
N VAL A 21 -15.93 -7.14 -26.49
CA VAL A 21 -14.75 -6.96 -27.35
C VAL A 21 -13.57 -6.51 -26.50
N GLU A 22 -12.38 -7.03 -26.83
CA GLU A 22 -11.11 -6.55 -26.31
C GLU A 22 -10.24 -5.99 -27.44
N SER A 23 -9.49 -4.94 -27.11
CA SER A 23 -8.45 -4.38 -27.97
C SER A 23 -7.12 -5.05 -27.62
N VAL A 24 -6.48 -5.66 -28.62
CA VAL A 24 -5.22 -6.36 -28.49
C VAL A 24 -4.18 -5.65 -29.35
N GLN A 25 -3.02 -5.29 -28.77
CA GLN A 25 -1.90 -4.79 -29.56
C GLN A 25 -1.26 -5.93 -30.33
N THR A 26 -1.11 -5.76 -31.65
CA THR A 26 -0.38 -6.69 -32.51
C THR A 26 0.78 -5.97 -33.17
N ALA A 27 1.75 -6.70 -33.71
CA ALA A 27 2.88 -6.11 -34.45
C ALA A 27 2.45 -5.20 -35.63
N LYS A 28 1.21 -5.34 -36.12
CA LYS A 28 0.61 -4.52 -37.19
C LYS A 28 -0.37 -3.46 -36.66
N GLY A 29 -0.28 -3.10 -35.39
CA GLY A 29 -1.14 -2.12 -34.73
C GLY A 29 -2.27 -2.75 -33.88
N PRO A 30 -3.12 -1.90 -33.29
CA PRO A 30 -4.24 -2.35 -32.46
C PRO A 30 -5.28 -3.09 -33.29
N ARG A 31 -5.68 -4.29 -32.86
CA ARG A 31 -6.76 -5.08 -33.45
C ARG A 31 -7.82 -5.39 -32.40
N GLN A 32 -9.07 -5.57 -32.85
CA GLN A 32 -10.19 -5.93 -31.99
C GLN A 32 -10.45 -7.44 -32.05
N ARG A 33 -10.61 -8.07 -30.89
CA ARG A 33 -10.99 -9.48 -30.75
C ARG A 33 -12.32 -9.59 -30.00
N THR A 34 -13.28 -10.28 -30.61
CA THR A 34 -14.56 -10.57 -29.96
C THR A 34 -14.41 -11.76 -29.01
N ILE A 35 -14.69 -11.55 -27.72
CA ILE A 35 -14.62 -12.59 -26.69
C ILE A 35 -15.85 -13.47 -26.75
N CYS A 36 -17.03 -12.90 -26.51
CA CYS A 36 -18.30 -13.62 -26.50
C CYS A 36 -19.48 -12.72 -26.93
N SER A 37 -20.60 -13.37 -27.24
CA SER A 37 -21.87 -12.71 -27.53
C SER A 37 -22.69 -12.66 -26.26
N LEU A 38 -23.18 -11.48 -25.90
CA LEU A 38 -24.01 -11.23 -24.71
C LEU A 38 -25.52 -11.34 -25.01
N GLY A 39 -25.91 -11.28 -26.29
CA GLY A 39 -27.33 -11.29 -26.67
C GLY A 39 -27.91 -9.87 -26.72
N SER A 40 -29.24 -9.75 -26.64
CA SER A 40 -29.87 -8.44 -26.47
C SER A 40 -29.74 -8.01 -25.02
N LEU A 41 -29.17 -6.83 -24.79
CA LEU A 41 -29.10 -6.21 -23.46
C LEU A 41 -30.24 -5.21 -23.24
N GLU A 42 -31.19 -5.09 -24.18
CA GLU A 42 -32.34 -4.21 -24.00
C GLU A 42 -33.22 -4.71 -22.84
N PRO A 43 -33.62 -3.84 -21.88
CA PRO A 43 -33.65 -2.37 -21.97
C PRO A 43 -32.46 -1.62 -21.34
N ALA A 44 -31.34 -2.28 -21.02
CA ALA A 44 -30.21 -1.66 -20.32
C ALA A 44 -29.61 -0.47 -21.11
N PRO A 45 -29.57 0.75 -20.52
CA PRO A 45 -28.97 1.92 -21.13
C PRO A 45 -27.49 1.71 -21.51
N ALA A 46 -27.02 2.43 -22.53
CA ALA A 46 -25.61 2.36 -22.95
C ALA A 46 -24.63 2.82 -21.86
N GLU A 47 -25.09 3.63 -20.91
CA GLU A 47 -24.31 4.12 -19.76
C GLU A 47 -23.85 2.96 -18.84
N ASP A 48 -24.67 1.92 -18.70
CA ASP A 48 -24.37 0.77 -17.85
C ASP A 48 -23.40 -0.23 -18.49
N TRP A 49 -23.15 -0.11 -19.80
CA TRP A 49 -22.32 -1.07 -20.54
C TRP A 49 -20.86 -1.05 -20.12
N LEU A 50 -20.34 0.12 -19.72
CA LEU A 50 -18.98 0.23 -19.22
C LEU A 50 -18.81 -0.49 -17.88
N GLY A 51 -19.76 -0.29 -16.96
CA GLY A 51 -19.80 -0.97 -15.67
C GLY A 51 -19.91 -2.50 -15.84
N LEU A 52 -20.77 -2.95 -16.76
CA LEU A 52 -20.91 -4.37 -17.10
C LEU A 52 -19.63 -4.95 -17.72
N ALA A 53 -18.97 -4.21 -18.62
CA ALA A 53 -17.70 -4.64 -19.22
C ALA A 53 -16.60 -4.79 -18.17
N HIS A 54 -16.51 -3.88 -17.20
CA HIS A 54 -15.56 -3.99 -16.08
C HIS A 54 -15.87 -5.18 -15.18
N LYS A 55 -17.13 -5.40 -14.81
CA LYS A 55 -17.55 -6.58 -14.02
C LYS A 55 -17.19 -7.89 -14.73
N LEU A 56 -17.47 -7.98 -16.03
CA LEU A 56 -17.12 -9.15 -16.86
C LEU A 56 -15.59 -9.33 -16.97
N GLN A 57 -14.83 -8.24 -17.09
CA GLN A 57 -13.37 -8.28 -17.12
C GLN A 57 -12.79 -8.81 -15.81
N SER A 58 -13.23 -8.28 -14.66
CA SER A 58 -12.81 -8.75 -13.34
C SER A 58 -13.15 -10.22 -13.11
N ALA A 59 -14.38 -10.63 -13.45
CA ALA A 59 -14.80 -12.03 -13.32
C ALA A 59 -14.01 -12.98 -14.25
N LEU A 60 -13.68 -12.54 -15.47
CA LEU A 60 -12.79 -13.29 -16.37
C LEU A 60 -11.35 -13.40 -15.88
N GLN A 61 -10.91 -12.46 -15.03
CA GLN A 61 -9.61 -12.47 -14.36
C GLN A 61 -9.62 -13.22 -13.02
N GLY A 62 -10.77 -13.73 -12.58
CA GLY A 62 -10.90 -14.46 -11.32
C GLY A 62 -11.08 -13.58 -10.08
N GLN A 63 -11.30 -12.28 -10.26
CA GLN A 63 -11.67 -11.38 -9.17
C GLN A 63 -13.19 -11.44 -8.95
N GLU A 64 -13.60 -11.87 -7.77
CA GLU A 64 -15.02 -11.84 -7.37
C GLU A 64 -15.42 -10.46 -6.86
N SER A 65 -16.64 -10.07 -7.21
CA SER A 65 -17.27 -8.85 -6.72
C SER A 65 -17.75 -9.05 -5.28
N LEU A 66 -17.46 -8.09 -4.39
CA LEU A 66 -17.88 -8.10 -2.98
C LEU A 66 -19.40 -8.28 -2.79
N SER A 67 -20.22 -7.88 -3.76
CA SER A 67 -21.68 -7.99 -3.70
C SER A 67 -22.27 -9.28 -4.32
N GLY A 68 -21.41 -10.26 -4.67
CA GLY A 68 -21.82 -11.43 -5.42
C GLY A 68 -22.08 -11.11 -6.90
N SER A 69 -21.64 -11.99 -7.81
CA SER A 69 -21.97 -11.85 -9.24
C SER A 69 -23.39 -12.32 -9.50
N SER A 70 -24.18 -11.57 -10.26
CA SER A 70 -25.48 -12.07 -10.75
C SER A 70 -25.29 -13.33 -11.62
N THR A 71 -26.28 -14.22 -11.60
CA THR A 71 -26.29 -15.48 -12.38
C THR A 71 -26.06 -15.25 -13.87
N GLU A 72 -26.59 -14.16 -14.43
CA GLU A 72 -26.39 -13.77 -15.84
C GLU A 72 -24.92 -13.49 -16.18
N ILE A 73 -24.17 -12.86 -15.27
CA ILE A 73 -22.74 -12.58 -15.46
C ILE A 73 -21.95 -13.90 -15.46
N GLN A 74 -22.32 -14.84 -14.59
CA GLN A 74 -21.66 -16.15 -14.51
C GLN A 74 -21.82 -16.93 -15.82
N GLU A 75 -23.01 -16.96 -16.42
CA GLU A 75 -23.22 -17.63 -17.71
C GLU A 75 -22.35 -17.05 -18.83
N TRP A 76 -22.23 -15.72 -18.91
CA TRP A 76 -21.38 -15.07 -19.91
C TRP A 76 -19.90 -15.32 -19.69
N VAL A 77 -19.46 -15.38 -18.43
CA VAL A 77 -18.08 -15.71 -18.04
C VAL A 77 -17.76 -17.15 -18.42
N GLU A 78 -18.65 -18.10 -18.16
CA GLU A 78 -18.47 -19.51 -18.56
C GLU A 78 -18.40 -19.67 -20.08
N LYS A 79 -19.32 -19.04 -20.83
CA LYS A 79 -19.30 -19.04 -22.30
C LYS A 79 -17.98 -18.49 -22.86
N ALA A 80 -17.45 -17.42 -22.25
CA ALA A 80 -16.17 -16.84 -22.63
C ALA A 80 -14.96 -17.73 -22.26
N ARG A 81 -14.97 -18.36 -21.07
CA ARG A 81 -13.91 -19.31 -20.64
C ARG A 81 -13.85 -20.54 -21.54
N ASN A 82 -15.00 -21.12 -21.90
CA ASN A 82 -15.08 -22.28 -22.79
C ASN A 82 -14.57 -21.99 -24.20
N LYS A 83 -14.83 -20.78 -24.73
CA LYS A 83 -14.31 -20.37 -26.04
C LYS A 83 -12.82 -20.04 -26.04
N LYS A 84 -12.29 -19.57 -24.91
CA LYS A 84 -10.84 -19.31 -24.73
C LYS A 84 -10.04 -20.62 -24.67
N LYS A 85 -10.61 -21.69 -24.10
CA LYS A 85 -10.04 -23.05 -24.13
C LYS A 85 -9.92 -23.63 -25.55
N SER A 86 -10.77 -23.23 -26.49
CA SER A 86 -10.75 -23.77 -27.86
C SER A 86 -9.87 -23.01 -28.86
N THR A 87 -9.28 -21.85 -28.50
CA THR A 87 -8.59 -20.96 -29.46
C THR A 87 -7.30 -20.30 -28.95
N GLY A 88 -6.69 -20.76 -27.85
CA GLY A 88 -5.49 -20.14 -27.28
C GLY A 88 -4.30 -21.08 -27.17
N SER A 89 -3.29 -20.86 -28.01
CA SER A 89 -1.91 -21.33 -27.84
C SER A 89 -1.32 -20.87 -26.50
N ASP A 90 -0.50 -21.73 -25.90
CA ASP A 90 0.37 -21.48 -24.75
C ASP A 90 1.24 -20.23 -24.95
N GLY A 91 0.69 -19.07 -24.59
CA GLY A 91 1.49 -17.91 -24.23
C GLY A 91 1.73 -17.98 -22.74
N ASP A 92 2.91 -18.49 -22.36
CA ASP A 92 3.56 -18.55 -21.05
C ASP A 92 2.79 -17.84 -19.92
N ARG A 93 1.70 -18.49 -19.49
CA ARG A 93 1.04 -18.23 -18.22
C ARG A 93 1.30 -19.47 -17.42
N SER A 94 2.32 -19.42 -16.57
CA SER A 94 2.50 -20.41 -15.51
C SER A 94 1.29 -20.35 -14.59
N THR A 95 0.23 -21.08 -14.94
CA THR A 95 -0.93 -21.25 -14.08
C THR A 95 -0.52 -22.18 -12.96
N VAL A 96 -0.43 -21.64 -11.74
CA VAL A 96 -0.22 -22.44 -10.53
C VAL A 96 -1.56 -23.04 -10.14
N THR A 97 -1.63 -24.37 -10.05
CA THR A 97 -2.79 -25.05 -9.47
C THR A 97 -2.73 -24.90 -7.96
N VAL A 98 -3.71 -24.20 -7.39
CA VAL A 98 -3.83 -23.99 -5.93
C VAL A 98 -4.98 -24.86 -5.42
N GLU A 99 -4.73 -25.64 -4.37
CA GLU A 99 -5.76 -26.38 -3.63
C GLU A 99 -6.28 -25.47 -2.50
N PRO A 100 -7.48 -24.87 -2.60
CA PRO A 100 -7.94 -23.82 -1.69
C PRO A 100 -7.98 -24.28 -0.23
N ASP A 101 -8.35 -25.55 0.00
CA ASP A 101 -8.44 -26.16 1.32
C ASP A 101 -7.08 -26.32 2.02
N ARG A 102 -5.98 -26.14 1.28
CA ARG A 102 -4.61 -26.16 1.80
C ARG A 102 -3.97 -24.79 1.93
N VAL A 103 -4.68 -23.72 1.59
CA VAL A 103 -4.18 -22.35 1.76
C VAL A 103 -4.28 -21.97 3.23
N GLN A 104 -3.15 -21.63 3.83
CA GLN A 104 -3.06 -21.16 5.21
C GLN A 104 -2.44 -19.76 5.25
N VAL A 105 -2.89 -18.94 6.20
CA VAL A 105 -2.29 -17.65 6.49
C VAL A 105 -1.24 -17.85 7.57
N GLU A 106 0.00 -17.55 7.25
CA GLU A 106 1.12 -17.57 8.19
C GLU A 106 1.66 -16.15 8.37
N GLN A 107 2.11 -15.85 9.60
CA GLN A 107 2.77 -14.58 9.94
C GLN A 107 1.98 -13.33 9.51
N ALA A 108 0.72 -13.20 9.94
CA ALA A 108 -0.04 -11.97 9.75
C ALA A 108 0.70 -10.78 10.41
N ARG A 109 1.06 -9.78 9.60
CA ARG A 109 1.80 -8.59 10.02
C ARG A 109 0.95 -7.34 9.84
N GLU A 110 1.02 -6.44 10.80
CA GLU A 110 0.35 -5.14 10.69
C GLU A 110 1.11 -4.25 9.70
N ALA A 111 0.42 -3.80 8.64
CA ALA A 111 1.00 -2.99 7.58
C ALA A 111 0.46 -1.54 7.51
N GLY A 112 -0.81 -1.32 7.89
CA GLY A 112 -1.49 -0.04 7.67
C GLY A 112 -0.78 1.16 8.31
N PRO A 113 -0.67 1.22 9.66
CA PRO A 113 -0.06 2.35 10.35
C PRO A 113 1.42 2.57 9.95
N VAL A 114 2.20 1.50 9.87
CA VAL A 114 3.62 1.58 9.50
C VAL A 114 3.83 2.04 8.07
N HIS A 115 2.94 1.67 7.14
CA HIS A 115 2.98 2.14 5.76
C HIS A 115 2.66 3.63 5.67
N VAL A 116 1.60 4.09 6.34
CA VAL A 116 1.24 5.52 6.38
C VAL A 116 2.40 6.33 6.95
N GLY A 117 2.99 5.86 8.05
CA GLY A 117 4.15 6.50 8.65
C GLY A 117 5.36 6.57 7.70
N HIS A 118 5.67 5.48 6.99
CA HIS A 118 6.73 5.44 5.98
C HIS A 118 6.48 6.44 4.83
N GLN A 119 5.23 6.56 4.36
CA GLN A 119 4.90 7.54 3.31
C GLN A 119 5.10 8.97 3.78
N LEU A 120 4.70 9.29 5.02
CA LEU A 120 4.92 10.62 5.61
C LEU A 120 6.42 10.90 5.82
N TRP A 121 7.18 9.90 6.29
CA TRP A 121 8.64 9.99 6.41
C TRP A 121 9.30 10.36 5.08
N GLY A 122 8.85 9.74 3.98
CA GLY A 122 9.28 10.05 2.63
C GLY A 122 8.90 11.47 2.18
N GLN A 123 7.67 11.91 2.43
CA GLN A 123 7.19 13.25 2.07
C GLN A 123 7.96 14.36 2.83
N LEU A 124 8.26 14.12 4.10
CA LEU A 124 9.12 14.98 4.91
C LEU A 124 10.59 14.92 4.49
N GLY A 125 10.98 14.01 3.59
CA GLY A 125 12.38 13.91 3.12
C GLY A 125 13.36 13.55 4.24
N MET A 126 12.90 12.86 5.28
CA MET A 126 13.68 12.59 6.49
C MET A 126 15.00 11.86 6.22
N ASN A 127 15.00 10.89 5.28
CA ASN A 127 16.23 10.19 4.89
C ASN A 127 17.30 11.15 4.39
N ARG A 128 16.92 12.16 3.61
CA ARG A 128 17.86 13.16 3.11
C ARG A 128 18.38 14.03 4.25
N ILE A 129 17.50 14.50 5.13
CA ILE A 129 17.86 15.33 6.29
C ILE A 129 18.87 14.59 7.18
N LEU A 130 18.61 13.32 7.49
CA LEU A 130 19.49 12.52 8.34
C LEU A 130 20.84 12.23 7.66
N GLN A 131 20.85 11.95 6.35
CA GLN A 131 22.08 11.74 5.59
C GLN A 131 22.93 13.01 5.50
N GLU A 132 22.31 14.17 5.25
CA GLU A 132 23.00 15.48 5.24
C GLU A 132 23.56 15.83 6.62
N ALA A 133 22.92 15.36 7.70
CA ALA A 133 23.42 15.44 9.07
C ALA A 133 24.53 14.41 9.39
N GLY A 134 24.98 13.62 8.41
CA GLY A 134 26.12 12.70 8.55
C GLY A 134 25.76 11.31 9.09
N LEU A 135 24.48 10.95 9.18
CA LEU A 135 24.08 9.61 9.60
C LEU A 135 24.23 8.58 8.47
N SER A 136 24.65 7.37 8.84
CA SER A 136 24.72 6.26 7.89
C SER A 136 23.34 5.80 7.45
N ALA A 137 23.25 5.10 6.31
CA ALA A 137 21.98 4.56 5.81
C ALA A 137 21.27 3.68 6.84
N ARG A 138 22.02 2.80 7.54
CA ARG A 138 21.46 1.97 8.61
C ARG A 138 20.99 2.79 9.80
N ALA A 139 21.71 3.84 10.18
CA ALA A 139 21.26 4.73 11.24
C ALA A 139 19.95 5.44 10.87
N CYS A 140 19.83 5.91 9.63
CA CYS A 140 18.58 6.51 9.11
C CYS A 140 17.40 5.52 9.17
N ARG A 141 17.62 4.27 8.77
CA ARG A 141 16.62 3.20 8.83
C ARG A 141 16.16 2.90 10.25
N LEU A 142 17.09 2.77 11.18
CA LEU A 142 16.75 2.57 12.59
C LEU A 142 16.01 3.79 13.15
N THR A 143 16.39 5.02 12.78
CA THR A 143 15.68 6.23 13.21
C THR A 143 14.24 6.21 12.72
N GLU A 144 14.01 5.89 11.44
CA GLU A 144 12.67 5.76 10.87
C GLU A 144 11.81 4.80 11.69
N VAL A 145 12.30 3.58 11.89
CA VAL A 145 11.58 2.53 12.62
C VAL A 145 11.33 2.93 14.08
N MET A 146 12.30 3.55 14.75
CA MET A 146 12.15 4.02 16.13
C MET A 146 11.11 5.14 16.24
N THR A 147 11.11 6.09 15.30
CA THR A 147 10.10 7.16 15.24
C THR A 147 8.71 6.57 15.03
N LEU A 148 8.57 5.60 14.11
CA LEU A 148 7.29 4.92 13.87
C LEU A 148 6.80 4.16 15.10
N ASN A 149 7.69 3.51 15.85
CA ASN A 149 7.31 2.88 17.13
C ASN A 149 6.74 3.90 18.11
N ARG A 150 7.40 5.06 18.27
CA ARG A 150 6.94 6.12 19.19
C ARG A 150 5.58 6.69 18.83
N LEU A 151 5.22 6.68 17.54
CA LEU A 151 3.92 7.15 17.05
C LEU A 151 2.82 6.08 17.14
N ILE A 152 3.15 4.81 16.91
CA ILE A 152 2.16 3.74 16.71
C ILE A 152 1.99 2.86 17.96
N CYS A 153 3.11 2.44 18.57
CA CYS A 153 3.11 1.54 19.72
C CYS A 153 4.26 1.93 20.66
N PRO A 154 4.10 3.02 21.45
CA PRO A 154 5.18 3.64 22.21
C PRO A 154 5.64 2.70 23.32
N SER A 155 6.59 1.84 22.97
CA SER A 155 7.16 0.80 23.82
C SER A 155 8.62 1.13 24.14
N SER A 156 9.22 0.38 25.05
CA SER A 156 10.65 0.53 25.34
C SER A 156 11.48 0.07 24.15
N GLU A 157 12.68 0.61 24.00
CA GLU A 157 13.67 0.16 23.01
C GLU A 157 13.94 -1.35 23.15
N HIS A 158 13.90 -1.88 24.37
CA HIS A 158 14.01 -3.32 24.63
C HIS A 158 12.90 -4.14 23.97
N ALA A 159 11.64 -3.67 24.02
CA ALA A 159 10.49 -4.36 23.42
C ALA A 159 10.33 -4.08 21.91
N MET A 160 11.03 -3.06 21.39
CA MET A 160 10.86 -2.56 20.04
C MET A 160 11.25 -3.59 18.95
N PRO A 161 12.34 -4.39 19.06
CA PRO A 161 12.64 -5.42 18.08
C PRO A 161 11.51 -6.43 17.85
N ASP A 162 10.84 -6.87 18.92
CA ASP A 162 9.70 -7.78 18.82
C ASP A 162 8.49 -7.11 18.16
N TRP A 163 8.27 -5.82 18.44
CA TRP A 163 7.24 -5.06 17.75
C TRP A 163 7.55 -4.95 16.25
N ILE A 164 8.77 -4.59 15.88
CA ILE A 164 9.21 -4.46 14.47
C ILE A 164 8.94 -5.76 13.71
N ARG A 165 9.35 -6.90 14.26
CA ARG A 165 9.17 -8.23 13.64
C ARG A 165 7.71 -8.65 13.45
N ARG A 166 6.76 -8.08 14.20
CA ARG A 166 5.32 -8.34 14.05
C ARG A 166 4.60 -7.37 13.09
N THR A 167 5.31 -6.37 12.57
CA THR A 167 4.80 -5.43 11.57
C THR A 167 5.40 -5.70 10.19
N ALA A 168 4.82 -5.11 9.15
CA ALA A 168 5.32 -5.22 7.78
C ALA A 168 6.53 -4.30 7.48
N LEU A 169 7.20 -3.76 8.51
CA LEU A 169 8.34 -2.84 8.33
C LEU A 169 9.50 -3.46 7.54
N GLY A 170 9.82 -4.73 7.78
CA GLY A 170 10.86 -5.42 7.02
C GLY A 170 10.54 -5.50 5.53
N ASP A 171 9.27 -5.75 5.20
CA ASP A 171 8.79 -5.86 3.81
C ASP A 171 8.75 -4.47 3.13
N ILE A 172 8.28 -3.45 3.85
CA ILE A 172 8.17 -2.06 3.35
C ILE A 172 9.56 -1.45 3.11
N LEU A 173 10.49 -1.63 4.06
CA LEU A 173 11.83 -1.05 3.99
C LEU A 173 12.82 -1.92 3.20
N GLN A 174 12.42 -3.14 2.83
CA GLN A 174 13.26 -4.17 2.21
C GLN A 174 14.53 -4.44 3.04
N GLU A 175 14.35 -4.58 4.35
CA GLU A 175 15.44 -4.79 5.31
C GLU A 175 15.08 -5.92 6.28
N ASP A 176 16.07 -6.75 6.60
CA ASP A 176 15.90 -7.81 7.58
C ASP A 176 16.18 -7.28 9.00
N PHE A 177 15.18 -7.44 9.87
CA PHE A 177 15.23 -7.10 11.29
C PHE A 177 15.19 -8.33 12.21
N SER A 178 15.35 -9.54 11.66
CA SER A 178 15.35 -10.80 12.42
C SER A 178 16.38 -10.77 13.56
N GLU A 179 17.59 -10.31 13.28
CA GLU A 179 18.72 -10.21 14.23
C GLU A 179 18.83 -8.84 14.91
N LEU A 180 17.83 -7.96 14.78
CA LEU A 180 17.86 -6.66 15.44
C LEU A 180 17.83 -6.83 16.97
N ALA A 181 18.91 -6.41 17.61
CA ALA A 181 19.03 -6.31 19.06
C ALA A 181 18.75 -4.88 19.54
N ASP A 182 18.29 -4.73 20.78
CA ASP A 182 17.92 -3.44 21.37
C ASP A 182 19.13 -2.54 21.61
N GLU A 183 20.34 -3.07 21.83
CA GLU A 183 21.55 -2.24 21.95
C GLU A 183 21.85 -1.44 20.68
N ALA A 184 21.46 -1.94 19.50
CA ALA A 184 21.59 -1.18 18.26
C ALA A 184 20.69 0.06 18.25
N LEU A 185 19.50 -0.04 18.87
CA LEU A 185 18.55 1.07 18.99
C LEU A 185 19.05 2.12 19.98
N TYR A 186 19.53 1.69 21.15
CA TYR A 186 20.14 2.60 22.14
C TYR A 186 21.32 3.38 21.53
N ARG A 187 22.26 2.67 20.88
CA ARG A 187 23.41 3.31 20.22
C ARG A 187 23.00 4.22 19.06
N ASN A 188 21.84 3.99 18.44
CA ASN A 188 21.36 4.86 17.37
C ASN A 188 20.95 6.24 17.91
N LEU A 189 20.37 6.31 19.11
CA LEU A 189 20.03 7.59 19.76
C LEU A 189 21.28 8.42 20.07
N ASP A 190 22.37 7.77 20.52
CA ASP A 190 23.64 8.45 20.76
C ASP A 190 24.24 9.09 19.49
N ARG A 191 23.92 8.53 18.32
CA ARG A 191 24.33 9.09 17.01
C ARG A 191 23.44 10.25 16.55
N LEU A 192 22.16 10.21 16.92
CA LEU A 192 21.20 11.25 16.56
C LEU A 192 21.40 12.52 17.40
N HIS A 193 21.62 12.37 18.70
CA HIS A 193 21.62 13.48 19.65
C HIS A 193 22.60 14.63 19.29
N PRO A 194 23.85 14.36 18.89
CA PRO A 194 24.79 15.43 18.50
C PRO A 194 24.32 16.26 17.30
N ASN A 195 23.48 15.69 16.43
CA ASN A 195 22.99 16.31 15.21
C ASN A 195 21.60 16.94 15.36
N ARG A 196 21.05 16.95 16.58
CA ARG A 196 19.70 17.43 16.93
C ARG A 196 19.33 18.75 16.24
N GLU A 197 20.13 19.80 16.45
CA GLU A 197 19.79 21.14 15.98
C GLU A 197 19.77 21.24 14.45
N ALA A 198 20.65 20.50 13.76
CA ALA A 198 20.69 20.46 12.30
C ALA A 198 19.45 19.75 11.75
N ILE A 199 19.08 18.61 12.35
CA ILE A 199 17.90 17.82 11.97
C ILE A 199 16.62 18.64 12.21
N GLU A 200 16.45 19.21 13.42
CA GLU A 200 15.28 20.01 13.80
C GLU A 200 15.10 21.21 12.87
N ARG A 201 16.17 21.94 12.56
CA ARG A 201 16.13 23.10 11.66
C ARG A 201 15.71 22.69 10.25
N ALA A 202 16.31 21.63 9.70
CA ALA A 202 16.00 21.16 8.35
C ALA A 202 14.56 20.63 8.25
N LEU A 203 14.07 19.94 9.29
CA LEU A 203 12.70 19.47 9.36
C LEU A 203 11.70 20.63 9.42
N ALA A 204 11.94 21.63 10.26
CA ALA A 204 11.07 22.80 10.38
C ALA A 204 10.91 23.55 9.05
N GLU A 205 12.01 23.74 8.30
CA GLU A 205 11.96 24.37 6.97
C GLU A 205 11.19 23.52 5.94
N LYS A 206 11.30 22.20 6.05
CA LYS A 206 10.57 21.27 5.18
C LYS A 206 9.07 21.27 5.47
N GLU A 207 8.67 21.33 6.73
CA GLU A 207 7.27 21.37 7.17
C GLU A 207 6.56 22.65 6.68
N LYS A 208 7.21 23.82 6.78
CA LYS A 208 6.67 25.08 6.23
C LYS A 208 6.27 24.94 4.77
N THR A 209 7.13 24.28 3.99
CA THR A 209 6.90 24.07 2.55
C THR A 209 5.83 23.01 2.30
N LEU A 210 5.87 21.88 3.02
CA LEU A 210 4.99 20.74 2.77
C LEU A 210 3.52 21.05 3.12
N PHE A 211 3.29 21.83 4.17
CA PHE A 211 1.95 22.17 4.65
C PHE A 211 1.51 23.59 4.24
N ASN A 212 2.36 24.33 3.51
CA ASN A 212 2.15 25.73 3.14
C ASN A 212 1.70 26.57 4.35
N LEU A 213 2.42 26.42 5.46
CA LEU A 213 2.12 27.10 6.71
C LEU A 213 2.68 28.52 6.64
N ASP A 214 1.78 29.50 6.57
CA ASP A 214 2.14 30.88 6.89
C ASP A 214 2.40 30.93 8.41
N ASP A 215 3.62 31.31 8.81
CA ASP A 215 4.10 31.46 10.20
C ASP A 215 3.26 32.51 10.99
N THR A 216 1.98 32.20 11.24
CA THR A 216 0.98 33.17 11.72
C THR A 216 0.71 32.98 13.21
N VAL A 217 0.84 31.76 13.72
CA VAL A 217 0.58 31.40 15.12
C VAL A 217 1.59 30.35 15.59
N TYR A 218 2.37 30.69 16.62
CA TYR A 218 3.23 29.75 17.34
C TYR A 218 2.56 29.33 18.64
N LEU A 219 2.08 28.09 18.70
CA LEU A 219 1.63 27.48 19.95
C LEU A 219 2.85 26.92 20.68
N TYR A 220 3.19 27.50 21.83
CA TYR A 220 4.25 26.97 22.69
C TYR A 220 3.67 26.61 24.06
N ASP A 221 4.10 25.47 24.58
CA ASP A 221 3.81 25.02 25.93
C ASP A 221 5.12 24.57 26.59
N LEU A 222 5.24 24.74 27.90
CA LEU A 222 6.42 24.37 28.67
C LEU A 222 6.14 23.09 29.44
N THR A 223 6.66 21.97 28.94
CA THR A 223 6.58 20.69 29.66
C THR A 223 7.78 20.50 30.58
N SER A 224 7.51 20.16 31.84
CA SER A 224 8.56 19.75 32.79
C SER A 224 8.70 18.23 32.76
N THR A 225 9.91 17.73 32.53
CA THR A 225 10.24 16.30 32.69
C THR A 225 11.06 16.14 33.96
N TYR A 226 10.67 15.20 34.82
CA TYR A 226 11.42 14.86 36.03
C TYR A 226 11.69 13.36 36.05
N PHE A 227 12.79 12.99 36.71
CA PHE A 227 13.18 11.60 36.91
C PHE A 227 13.02 11.25 38.39
N GLU A 228 12.38 10.13 38.67
CA GLU A 228 12.30 9.59 40.03
C GLU A 228 13.36 8.51 40.23
N GLY A 229 14.04 8.55 41.36
CA GLY A 229 15.07 7.57 41.70
C GLY A 229 15.91 8.00 42.91
N GLN A 230 16.70 7.07 43.44
CA GLN A 230 17.58 7.39 44.58
C GLN A 230 18.74 8.30 44.16
N ALA A 231 19.22 8.12 42.93
CA ALA A 231 20.25 8.92 42.26
C ALA A 231 21.50 9.29 43.11
N LYS A 232 21.85 8.44 44.08
CA LYS A 232 22.87 8.68 45.12
C LYS A 232 24.26 9.02 44.57
N ALA A 233 24.56 8.62 43.35
CA ALA A 233 25.85 8.83 42.69
C ALA A 233 25.78 9.81 41.51
N ASN A 234 24.61 10.40 41.21
CA ASN A 234 24.47 11.32 40.08
C ASN A 234 24.47 12.78 40.57
N PRO A 235 25.54 13.56 40.35
CA PRO A 235 25.61 14.96 40.78
C PRO A 235 24.61 15.88 40.04
N GLN A 236 24.03 15.42 38.93
CA GLN A 236 22.98 16.13 38.19
C GLN A 236 21.58 15.87 38.77
N ALA A 237 21.41 14.84 39.61
CA ALA A 237 20.14 14.52 40.25
C ALA A 237 19.88 15.40 41.47
N LYS A 238 19.76 16.71 41.21
CA LYS A 238 19.32 17.69 42.20
C LYS A 238 17.81 17.67 42.26
N ARG A 239 17.23 17.77 43.47
CA ARG A 239 15.78 17.95 43.60
C ARG A 239 15.37 19.21 42.86
N GLY A 240 14.54 19.05 41.83
CA GLY A 240 13.96 20.17 41.10
C GLY A 240 12.96 20.94 41.96
N TYR A 241 12.67 22.18 41.56
CA TYR A 241 11.53 22.92 42.09
C TYR A 241 10.27 22.42 41.39
N SER A 242 9.28 21.95 42.17
CA SER A 242 7.93 21.75 41.65
C SER A 242 7.32 23.15 41.44
N ARG A 243 6.99 23.50 40.20
CA ARG A 243 6.20 24.68 39.87
C ARG A 243 4.79 24.26 39.50
#